data_AF-A0A2J0N0B4-F1
#
_entry.id   AF-A0A2J0N0B4-F1
#
_cell.length_a   1.000
_cell.length_b   1.000
_cell.length_c   1.000
_cell.angle_alpha   90.00
_cell.angle_beta   90.00
_cell.angle_gamma   90.00
#
_symmetry.space_group_name_H-M   'P 1'
#
loop_
_entity.id
_entity.type
_entity.pdbx_description
1 polymer ?
#
loop_
_entity_poly.entity_id
_entity_poly.type
_entity_poly.pdbx_seq_one_letter_code
_entity_poly.pdbx_strand_id
1 'polypeptide(L)'
;MKNKKIVVFAIIIIGVVLAFYLVFAWGQELWPFAKGYQVVSLANGAVYYGHLSFFPSPRMVDVWLFQQTTPEKKEETPQLNLIPFTSLFFGPKNVLYLEKEQIIWWADLEKDSSIVKFIESQKGIPTTLPQEQSPQQPQK
;
A
#
# COMPACT_ATOMS: atom_id res chain seq x y z
N MET A 1 -52.71 -17.77 -11.50
CA MET A 1 -51.77 -17.97 -10.36
C MET A 1 -50.31 -18.14 -10.78
N LYS A 2 -49.99 -18.68 -11.97
CA LYS A 2 -48.60 -18.87 -12.47
C LYS A 2 -47.84 -17.57 -12.70
N ASN A 3 -48.53 -16.55 -13.19
CA ASN A 3 -48.05 -15.23 -13.58
C ASN A 3 -47.63 -14.39 -12.37
N LYS A 4 -48.36 -14.47 -11.24
CA LYS A 4 -47.98 -13.80 -9.98
C LYS A 4 -46.65 -14.34 -9.42
N LYS A 5 -46.40 -15.65 -9.54
CA LYS A 5 -45.14 -16.27 -9.07
C LYS A 5 -43.94 -15.83 -9.92
N ILE A 6 -44.13 -15.65 -11.22
CA ILE A 6 -43.09 -15.14 -12.14
C ILE A 6 -42.76 -13.68 -11.82
N VAL A 7 -43.77 -12.85 -11.57
CA VAL A 7 -43.57 -11.44 -11.18
C VAL A 7 -42.83 -11.34 -9.84
N VAL A 8 -43.20 -12.15 -8.85
CA VAL A 8 -42.50 -12.19 -7.55
C VAL A 8 -41.04 -12.65 -7.71
N PHE A 9 -40.79 -13.67 -8.53
CA PHE A 9 -39.44 -14.16 -8.80
C PHE A 9 -38.56 -13.11 -9.50
N ALA A 10 -39.12 -12.38 -10.48
CA ALA A 10 -38.42 -11.29 -11.16
C ALA A 10 -38.07 -10.15 -10.18
N ILE A 11 -38.96 -9.79 -9.27
CA ILE A 11 -38.71 -8.77 -8.24
C ILE A 11 -37.59 -9.21 -7.29
N ILE A 12 -37.56 -10.48 -6.89
CA ILE A 12 -36.49 -11.02 -6.03
C ILE A 12 -35.14 -10.96 -6.76
N ILE A 13 -35.08 -11.38 -8.02
CA ILE A 13 -33.84 -11.32 -8.82
C ILE A 13 -33.37 -9.86 -8.95
N ILE A 14 -34.27 -8.94 -9.28
CA ILE A 14 -33.94 -7.52 -9.38
C ILE A 14 -33.43 -6.99 -8.03
N GLY A 15 -34.05 -7.38 -6.92
CA GLY A 15 -33.60 -7.01 -5.58
C GLY A 15 -32.20 -7.55 -5.25
N VAL A 16 -31.90 -8.80 -5.61
CA VAL A 16 -30.56 -9.40 -5.43
C VAL A 16 -29.53 -8.69 -6.30
N VAL A 17 -29.83 -8.38 -7.56
CA VAL A 17 -28.92 -7.65 -8.44
C VAL A 17 -28.69 -6.23 -7.93
N LEU A 18 -29.73 -5.53 -7.47
CA LEU A 18 -29.60 -4.20 -6.88
C LEU A 18 -28.75 -4.25 -5.60
N ALA A 19 -28.96 -5.24 -4.74
CA ALA A 19 -28.19 -5.43 -3.52
C ALA A 19 -26.71 -5.70 -3.84
N PHE A 20 -26.43 -6.59 -4.81
CA PHE A 20 -25.06 -6.81 -5.29
C PHE A 20 -24.43 -5.55 -5.87
N TYR A 21 -25.18 -4.78 -6.67
CA TYR A 21 -24.70 -3.52 -7.23
C TYR A 21 -24.39 -2.48 -6.16
N LEU A 22 -25.26 -2.33 -5.15
CA LEU A 22 -25.03 -1.42 -4.02
C LEU A 22 -23.83 -1.86 -3.19
N VAL A 23 -23.69 -3.16 -2.89
CA VAL A 23 -22.51 -3.72 -2.21
C VAL A 23 -21.24 -3.49 -3.01
N PHE A 24 -21.27 -3.54 -4.34
CA PHE A 24 -20.08 -3.32 -5.16
C PHE A 24 -19.74 -1.82 -5.32
N ALA A 25 -20.76 -0.97 -5.47
CA ALA A 25 -20.61 0.47 -5.63
C ALA A 25 -20.16 1.16 -4.33
N TRP A 26 -20.72 0.76 -3.19
CA TRP A 26 -20.35 1.26 -1.86
C TRP A 26 -19.24 0.43 -1.23
N GLY A 27 -19.04 -0.79 -1.73
CA GLY A 27 -17.96 -1.67 -1.30
C GLY A 27 -16.58 -1.11 -1.61
N GLN A 28 -16.41 -0.16 -2.53
CA GLN A 28 -15.10 0.47 -2.76
C GLN A 28 -14.52 1.09 -1.47
N GLU A 29 -15.37 1.51 -0.53
CA GLU A 29 -14.96 2.04 0.77
C GLU A 29 -14.76 0.93 1.82
N LEU A 30 -15.41 -0.22 1.65
CA LEU A 30 -15.26 -1.43 2.48
C LEU A 30 -14.19 -2.40 1.96
N TRP A 31 -13.66 -2.16 0.76
CA TRP A 31 -12.68 -2.98 0.09
C TRP A 31 -11.35 -2.20 0.09
N PRO A 32 -10.53 -2.34 1.15
CA PRO A 32 -9.27 -1.61 1.32
C PRO A 32 -8.18 -2.09 0.36
N PHE A 33 -8.53 -2.60 -0.83
CA PHE A 33 -7.61 -2.64 -1.96
C PHE A 33 -7.45 -1.23 -2.53
N ALA A 34 -7.06 -0.30 -1.66
CA ALA A 34 -6.67 1.03 -2.05
C ALA A 34 -5.51 0.88 -3.02
N LYS A 35 -5.64 1.50 -4.19
CA LYS A 35 -4.65 1.57 -5.27
C LYS A 35 -3.44 2.42 -4.84
N GLY A 36 -2.78 2.03 -3.75
CA GLY A 36 -1.71 2.76 -3.09
C GLY A 36 -0.77 1.80 -2.36
N TYR A 37 0.30 2.34 -1.79
CA TYR A 37 1.21 1.58 -0.94
C TYR A 37 0.62 1.45 0.45
N GLN A 38 0.82 0.28 1.05
CA GLN A 38 0.53 -0.01 2.45
C GLN A 38 1.83 -0.21 3.22
N VAL A 39 1.77 0.07 4.50
CA VAL A 39 2.75 -0.37 5.48
C VAL A 39 2.19 -1.58 6.23
N VAL A 40 3.03 -2.58 6.47
CA VAL A 40 2.70 -3.73 7.32
C VAL A 40 3.78 -3.90 8.37
N SER A 41 3.36 -4.01 9.62
CA SER A 41 4.22 -4.34 10.75
C SER A 41 3.96 -5.76 11.23
N LEU A 42 5.03 -6.53 11.35
CA LEU A 42 5.00 -7.91 11.81
C LEU A 42 5.34 -8.05 13.29
N ALA A 43 4.97 -9.18 13.88
CA ALA A 43 5.22 -9.51 15.29
C ALA A 43 6.70 -9.53 15.67
N ASN A 44 7.59 -9.78 14.70
CA ASN A 44 9.04 -9.72 14.88
C ASN A 44 9.61 -8.28 14.82
N GLY A 45 8.76 -7.27 14.69
CA GLY A 45 9.17 -5.86 14.57
C GLY A 45 9.61 -5.45 13.16
N ALA A 46 9.58 -6.36 12.18
CA ALA A 46 9.89 -6.01 10.80
C ALA A 46 8.75 -5.20 10.18
N VAL A 47 9.11 -4.15 9.44
CA VAL A 47 8.17 -3.27 8.75
C VAL A 47 8.44 -3.34 7.24
N TYR A 48 7.38 -3.59 6.48
CA TYR A 48 7.41 -3.71 5.02
C TYR A 48 6.48 -2.69 4.39
N TYR A 49 6.88 -2.18 3.23
CA TYR A 49 6.10 -1.23 2.45
C TYR A 49 5.83 -1.80 1.06
N GLY A 50 4.59 -1.78 0.58
CA GLY A 50 4.26 -2.37 -0.71
C GLY A 50 2.76 -2.44 -0.97
N HIS A 51 2.35 -3.14 -2.01
CA HIS A 51 0.94 -3.35 -2.32
C HIS A 51 0.42 -4.61 -1.62
N LEU A 52 -0.39 -4.42 -0.58
CA LEU A 52 -0.97 -5.50 0.23
C LEU A 52 -2.25 -6.05 -0.41
N SER A 53 -2.35 -7.37 -0.48
CA SER A 53 -3.55 -8.08 -0.92
C SER A 53 -3.84 -9.25 0.00
N PHE A 54 -5.09 -9.40 0.44
CA PHE A 54 -5.52 -10.45 1.36
C PHE A 54 -6.10 -11.69 0.67
N PHE A 55 -6.37 -11.62 -0.64
CA PHE A 55 -7.04 -12.69 -1.37
C PHE A 55 -6.15 -13.27 -2.48
N PRO A 56 -5.96 -14.60 -2.55
CA PRO A 56 -6.50 -15.66 -1.68
C PRO A 56 -5.78 -15.82 -0.33
N SER A 57 -4.58 -15.26 -0.19
CA SER A 57 -3.79 -15.24 1.05
C SER A 57 -3.11 -13.89 1.20
N PRO A 58 -2.79 -13.44 2.43
CA PRO A 58 -2.03 -12.21 2.65
C PRO A 58 -0.69 -12.25 1.91
N ARG A 59 -0.51 -11.31 0.99
CA ARG A 59 0.70 -11.16 0.20
C ARG A 59 0.94 -9.70 -0.12
N MET A 60 2.20 -9.36 -0.32
CA MET A 60 2.65 -8.03 -0.69
C MET A 60 3.47 -8.08 -1.97
N VAL A 61 3.26 -7.13 -2.86
CA VAL A 61 3.97 -6.96 -4.13
C VAL A 61 4.68 -5.61 -4.13
N ASP A 62 5.78 -5.48 -4.88
CA ASP A 62 6.60 -4.27 -4.92
C ASP A 62 7.05 -3.85 -3.52
N VAL A 63 7.66 -4.80 -2.81
CA VAL A 63 8.00 -4.65 -1.40
C VAL A 63 9.30 -3.87 -1.23
N TRP A 64 9.32 -2.96 -0.26
CA TRP A 64 10.47 -2.16 0.16
C TRP A 64 10.70 -2.33 1.66
N LEU A 65 11.97 -2.34 2.05
CA LEU A 65 12.40 -2.51 3.44
C LEU A 65 13.18 -1.29 3.88
N PHE A 66 12.98 -0.91 5.14
CA PHE A 66 13.80 0.12 5.76
C PHE A 66 15.18 -0.44 6.11
N GLN A 67 16.23 0.25 5.67
CA GLN A 67 17.59 -0.03 6.04
C GLN A 67 18.10 1.13 6.91
N GLN A 68 18.33 0.84 8.18
CA GLN A 68 19.08 1.76 9.04
C GLN A 68 20.55 1.72 8.60
N THR A 69 21.00 2.75 7.90
CA THR A 69 22.43 3.00 7.76
C THR A 69 22.90 3.68 9.04
N THR A 70 23.73 2.98 9.82
CA THR A 70 24.46 3.63 10.91
C THR A 70 25.39 4.66 10.29
N PRO A 71 25.24 5.96 10.57
CA PRO A 71 26.15 6.95 10.01
C PRO A 71 27.54 6.71 10.60
N GLU A 72 28.55 6.48 9.75
CA GLU A 72 29.96 6.36 10.18
C GLU A 72 30.48 7.67 10.80
N LYS A 73 29.77 8.79 10.58
CA LYS A 73 30.08 10.10 11.16
C LYS A 73 28.92 10.62 12.01
N LYS A 74 29.27 11.10 13.20
CA LYS A 74 28.37 11.59 14.26
C LYS A 74 27.52 12.83 13.90
N GLU A 75 27.67 13.39 12.70
CA GLU A 75 27.05 14.65 12.25
C GLU A 75 26.12 14.50 11.04
N GLU A 76 25.96 13.29 10.49
CA GLU A 76 25.03 13.09 9.37
C GLU A 76 23.64 12.73 9.88
N THR A 77 22.63 13.44 9.37
CA THR A 77 21.23 13.11 9.58
C THR A 77 20.99 11.67 9.10
N PRO A 78 20.21 10.86 9.85
CA PRO A 78 19.89 9.50 9.44
C PRO A 78 19.19 9.55 8.08
N GLN A 79 19.89 9.11 7.04
CA GLN A 79 19.32 9.06 5.70
C GLN A 79 18.29 7.94 5.65
N LEU A 80 17.07 8.28 5.24
CA LEU A 80 16.01 7.31 5.04
C LEU A 80 16.36 6.44 3.83
N ASN A 81 16.95 5.26 4.06
CA ASN A 81 17.24 4.32 3.01
C ASN A 81 16.17 3.23 2.95
N LEU A 82 15.50 3.14 1.80
CA LEU A 82 14.62 2.04 1.46
C LEU A 82 15.28 1.21 0.36
N ILE A 83 15.36 -0.10 0.58
CA ILE A 83 15.87 -1.04 -0.41
C ILE A 83 14.72 -1.89 -0.95
N PRO A 84 14.67 -2.15 -2.27
CA PRO A 84 13.67 -3.03 -2.82
C PRO A 84 13.92 -4.47 -2.37
N PHE A 85 12.86 -5.21 -2.06
CA PHE A 85 12.93 -6.59 -1.60
C PHE A 85 13.67 -7.50 -2.59
N THR A 86 13.51 -7.22 -3.89
CA THR A 86 14.19 -7.95 -4.97
C THR A 86 15.70 -7.74 -5.01
N SER A 87 16.25 -6.69 -4.35
CA SER A 87 17.70 -6.47 -4.27
C SER A 87 18.36 -7.13 -3.06
N LEU A 88 17.62 -7.89 -2.25
CA LEU A 88 18.21 -8.64 -1.14
C LEU A 88 19.15 -9.74 -1.68
N PHE A 89 20.20 -10.05 -0.92
CA PHE A 89 21.29 -10.94 -1.37
C PHE A 89 20.83 -12.34 -1.80
N PHE A 90 19.72 -12.84 -1.24
CA PHE A 90 19.14 -14.14 -1.57
C PHE A 90 18.17 -14.10 -2.78
N GLY A 91 18.03 -12.94 -3.42
CA GLY A 91 17.33 -12.76 -4.69
C GLY A 91 15.85 -13.19 -4.68
N PRO A 92 15.02 -12.72 -3.74
CA PRO A 92 13.64 -13.14 -3.70
C PRO A 92 12.84 -12.60 -4.90
N LYS A 93 11.75 -13.30 -5.22
CA LYS A 93 10.77 -12.81 -6.18
C LYS A 93 10.08 -11.55 -5.63
N ASN A 94 9.47 -10.77 -6.52
CA ASN A 94 8.72 -9.56 -6.17
C ASN A 94 7.37 -9.83 -5.48
N VAL A 95 7.28 -10.89 -4.67
CA VAL A 95 6.10 -11.25 -3.90
C VAL A 95 6.56 -11.75 -2.55
N LEU A 96 6.07 -11.09 -1.49
CA LEU A 96 6.25 -11.51 -0.11
C LEU A 96 4.93 -12.10 0.39
N TYR A 97 4.93 -13.37 0.76
CA TYR A 97 3.79 -13.99 1.44
C TYR A 97 3.89 -13.71 2.93
N LEU A 98 2.79 -13.26 3.52
CA LEU A 98 2.72 -12.90 4.93
C LEU A 98 1.84 -13.93 5.63
N GLU A 99 2.26 -14.36 6.81
CA GLU A 99 1.41 -15.16 7.69
C GLU A 99 0.44 -14.21 8.41
N LYS A 100 -0.84 -14.58 8.47
CA LYS A 100 -1.92 -13.68 8.87
C LYS A 100 -1.85 -13.37 10.37
N GLU A 101 -1.50 -14.37 11.17
CA GLU A 101 -1.36 -14.26 12.62
C GLU A 101 -0.15 -13.40 13.05
N GLN A 102 0.86 -13.22 12.18
CA GLN A 102 2.05 -12.42 12.43
C GLN A 102 1.86 -10.94 12.11
N ILE A 103 0.80 -10.56 11.40
CA ILE A 103 0.52 -9.14 11.10
C ILE A 103 -0.06 -8.48 12.34
N ILE A 104 0.70 -7.57 12.96
CA ILE A 104 0.23 -6.80 14.13
C ILE A 104 -0.68 -5.67 13.68
N TRP A 105 -0.25 -4.92 12.66
CA TRP A 105 -1.02 -3.84 12.08
C TRP A 105 -0.58 -3.56 10.65
N TRP A 106 -1.46 -2.95 9.89
CA TRP A 106 -1.18 -2.41 8.57
C TRP A 106 -1.97 -1.12 8.37
N ALA A 107 -1.48 -0.26 7.49
CA ALA A 107 -2.15 1.00 7.18
C ALA A 107 -1.90 1.40 5.72
N ASP A 108 -2.86 2.08 5.12
CA ASP A 108 -2.69 2.73 3.83
C ASP A 108 -1.77 3.95 3.99
N LEU A 109 -0.82 4.11 3.06
CA LEU A 109 0.02 5.29 2.99
C LEU A 109 -0.64 6.35 2.13
N GLU A 110 -0.55 7.60 2.59
CA GLU A 110 -0.91 8.74 1.76
C GLU A 110 -0.02 8.81 0.53
N LYS A 111 -0.61 9.17 -0.61
CA LYS A 111 0.11 9.36 -1.88
C LYS A 111 1.24 10.38 -1.77
N ASP A 112 1.04 11.39 -0.92
CA ASP A 112 2.00 12.47 -0.69
C ASP A 112 3.05 12.18 0.39
N SER A 113 2.99 11.00 1.02
CA SER A 113 3.95 10.62 2.07
C SER A 113 5.38 10.54 1.53
N SER A 114 6.35 10.91 2.35
CA SER A 114 7.77 10.90 1.97
C SER A 114 8.24 9.51 1.53
N ILE A 115 7.66 8.44 2.09
CA ILE A 115 7.95 7.05 1.72
C ILE A 115 7.46 6.75 0.31
N VAL A 116 6.21 7.11 -0.02
CA VAL A 116 5.66 6.88 -1.36
C VAL A 116 6.44 7.66 -2.40
N LYS A 117 6.73 8.94 -2.14
CA LYS A 117 7.56 9.78 -3.02
C LYS A 117 8.94 9.19 -3.25
N PHE A 118 9.59 8.69 -2.19
CA PHE A 118 10.87 7.99 -2.32
C PHE A 118 10.75 6.77 -3.23
N ILE A 119 9.80 5.87 -2.96
CA ILE A 119 9.59 4.65 -3.75
C ILE A 119 9.32 4.99 -5.24
N GLU A 120 8.48 5.99 -5.51
CA GLU A 120 8.18 6.44 -6.87
C GLU A 120 9.39 7.02 -7.60
N SER A 121 10.18 7.85 -6.90
CA SER A 121 11.42 8.41 -7.46
C SER A 121 12.43 7.33 -7.84
N GLN A 122 12.55 6.27 -7.03
CA GLN A 122 13.43 5.14 -7.31
C GLN A 122 12.92 4.28 -8.47
N LYS A 123 11.59 4.21 -8.67
CA LYS A 123 10.96 3.52 -9.80
C LYS A 123 11.02 4.33 -11.11
N GLY A 124 11.58 5.54 -11.11
CA GLY A 124 11.72 6.39 -12.30
C GLY A 124 10.47 7.20 -12.65
N ILE A 125 9.53 7.39 -11.69
CA ILE A 125 8.46 8.36 -11.82
C ILE A 125 8.98 9.68 -11.23
N PRO A 126 9.11 10.77 -12.03
CA PRO A 126 9.55 12.05 -11.51
C PRO A 126 8.45 12.68 -10.65
N THR A 127 8.33 12.24 -9.40
CA THR A 127 7.49 12.91 -8.40
C THR A 127 8.31 14.09 -7.86
N THR A 128 8.03 15.27 -8.38
CA THR A 128 8.59 16.56 -7.95
C THR A 128 8.46 16.70 -6.44
N LEU A 129 9.54 16.50 -5.71
CA LEU A 129 9.63 16.88 -4.30
C LEU A 129 9.42 18.41 -4.22
N PRO A 130 8.51 18.93 -3.39
CA PRO A 130 8.50 20.34 -3.05
C PRO A 130 9.85 20.67 -2.42
N GLN A 131 10.70 21.40 -3.15
CA GLN A 131 11.90 21.98 -2.57
C GLN A 131 11.46 23.01 -1.54
N GLU A 132 11.71 22.72 -0.27
CA GLU A 132 11.65 23.68 0.82
C GLU A 132 12.72 24.76 0.53
N GLN A 133 12.29 25.87 -0.07
CA GLN A 133 13.15 27.02 -0.32
C GLN A 133 13.59 27.62 1.02
N SER A 134 14.84 27.38 1.40
CA SER A 134 15.51 28.24 2.37
C SER A 134 15.89 29.58 1.71
N PRO A 135 15.74 30.74 2.40
CA PRO A 135 15.91 32.05 1.79
C PRO A 135 17.37 32.29 1.41
N GLN A 136 17.62 32.65 0.15
CA GLN A 136 18.89 33.19 -0.30
C GLN A 136 19.12 34.55 0.39
N GLN A 137 20.07 34.57 1.33
CA GLN A 137 20.66 35.80 1.84
C GLN A 137 21.63 36.36 0.78
N PRO A 138 21.47 37.60 0.27
CA PRO A 138 22.46 38.18 -0.62
C PRO A 138 23.64 38.69 0.20
N GLN A 139 24.82 38.12 -0.04
CA GLN A 139 26.10 38.76 0.24
C GLN A 139 26.39 39.78 -0.88
N LYS A 140 26.26 41.08 -0.60
CA LYS A 140 27.35 42.07 -0.63
C LYS A 140 26.83 43.46 -0.26
#